data_AF-A0A4U6USI6-F1
#
_entry.id   AF-A0A4U6USI6-F1
#
_cell.length_a   1.000
_cell.length_b   1.000
_cell.length_c   1.000
_cell.angle_alpha   90.00
_cell.angle_beta   90.00
_cell.angle_gamma   90.00
#
_symmetry.space_group_name_H-M   'P 1'
#
loop_
_entity.id
_entity.type
_entity.pdbx_description
1 polymer ?
#
loop_
_entity_poly.entity_id
_entity_poly.type
_entity_poly.pdbx_seq_one_letter_code
_entity_poly.pdbx_strand_id
1 'polypeptide(L)'
;MALPAGAGLVAYNAAISRCARAGLYPRALALFREMRGRGLRADEYTLPPLLNSSALLRAPPAAATLHALLLRAGLASHLHVANALVDAYAKLSRPGAARAVFDEMPRRDVVTWTSLLTGLARAGAHDAAVRVYRGMAAAGVDPDEFAVAGVLSSCAGSTMLELGRSVHAAAVRLGFLPFLSVGNSLVSMYAKTGALRDARTVFDAMRARCTITWTALIVGYAQNGRGRQSLEIYTDMVRSGCRPDYVTFIGLLFACSHAGLVDAGRAHFRSMVTDYGIAPGPDHYACMVDLLGRAGRLEEAMDLLNRSSTELDATVWKALLGGCRVHRNAELAERAAEMVWRLDPADAVPYVMLSNLYSRERRWGDVARIRALMKSRGVTKEPGCSWVGVNGVMHLFHVEDRGHPRAAEIYRKVEEMMERIRAGGYVPDTDWALQDEAPDGRERGLAYHSERLAVAFGLLAVPAAAPIRVFKNLRVCGDCHAAIKMVAKVYGREIILRDANCFHHMKDGACSCGDYW
;
A
#
# COMPACT_ATOMS: atom_id res chain seq x y z
N MET A 1 -22.77 34.76 9.90
CA MET A 1 -23.89 34.81 10.88
C MET A 1 -23.31 34.57 12.27
N ALA A 2 -23.05 35.67 12.99
CA ALA A 2 -22.78 35.64 14.43
C ALA A 2 -24.08 35.27 15.16
N LEU A 3 -23.97 34.63 16.33
CA LEU A 3 -25.13 34.32 17.15
C LEU A 3 -25.62 35.60 17.88
N PRO A 4 -26.94 35.75 18.12
CA PRO A 4 -27.49 36.91 18.82
C PRO A 4 -26.78 37.19 20.15
N ALA A 5 -26.78 38.45 20.61
CA ALA A 5 -26.08 38.86 21.83
C ALA A 5 -26.50 38.05 23.10
N GLY A 6 -27.75 37.56 23.15
CA GLY A 6 -28.29 36.72 24.24
C GLY A 6 -28.18 35.21 24.06
N ALA A 7 -27.41 34.72 23.08
CA ALA A 7 -27.29 33.27 22.83
C ALA A 7 -26.56 32.56 24.00
N GLY A 8 -27.24 31.61 24.63
CA GLY A 8 -26.68 30.75 25.68
C GLY A 8 -25.85 29.57 25.14
N LEU A 9 -25.28 28.78 26.06
CA LEU A 9 -24.40 27.64 25.75
C LEU A 9 -25.02 26.62 24.77
N VAL A 10 -26.30 26.30 24.95
CA VAL A 10 -27.03 25.35 24.07
C VAL A 10 -27.05 25.81 22.62
N ALA A 11 -27.25 27.11 22.38
CA ALA A 11 -27.26 27.69 21.04
C ALA A 11 -25.86 27.62 20.39
N TYR A 12 -24.79 27.84 21.16
CA TYR A 12 -23.41 27.66 20.70
C TYR A 12 -23.11 26.19 20.39
N ASN A 13 -23.48 25.25 21.25
CA ASN A 13 -23.27 23.81 21.03
C ASN A 13 -23.95 23.34 19.73
N ALA A 14 -25.19 23.78 19.50
CA ALA A 14 -25.92 23.47 18.27
C ALA A 14 -25.24 24.09 17.03
N ALA A 15 -24.80 25.35 17.12
CA ALA A 15 -24.13 26.04 16.02
C ALA A 15 -22.77 25.42 15.68
N ILE A 16 -21.95 25.12 16.70
CA ILE A 16 -20.65 24.46 16.57
C ILE A 16 -20.82 23.07 15.95
N SER A 17 -21.74 22.27 16.47
CA SER A 17 -22.03 20.92 15.95
C SER A 17 -22.50 20.98 14.49
N ARG A 18 -23.38 21.92 14.16
CA ARG A 18 -23.85 22.11 12.78
C ARG A 18 -22.71 22.56 11.85
N CYS A 19 -21.85 23.48 12.27
CA CYS A 19 -20.69 23.89 11.49
C CYS A 19 -19.72 22.72 11.26
N ALA A 20 -19.43 21.93 12.30
CA ALA A 20 -18.58 20.75 12.18
C ALA A 20 -19.17 19.71 11.22
N ARG A 21 -20.48 19.42 11.30
CA ARG A 21 -21.17 18.50 10.37
C ARG A 21 -21.22 19.03 8.94
N ALA A 22 -21.31 20.35 8.76
CA ALA A 22 -21.31 21.00 7.46
C ALA A 22 -19.90 21.21 6.86
N GLY A 23 -18.84 20.70 7.49
CA GLY A 23 -17.47 20.87 7.02
C GLY A 23 -16.87 22.26 7.25
N LEU A 24 -17.58 23.15 7.96
CA LEU A 24 -17.15 24.52 8.25
C LEU A 24 -16.26 24.57 9.51
N TYR A 25 -15.19 23.78 9.52
CA TYR A 25 -14.31 23.57 10.67
C TYR A 25 -13.68 24.87 11.22
N PRO A 26 -13.14 25.79 10.39
CA PRO A 26 -12.58 27.04 10.90
C PRO A 26 -13.63 27.88 11.61
N ARG A 27 -14.88 27.83 11.13
CA ARG A 27 -16.00 28.56 11.73
C ARG A 27 -16.45 27.92 13.04
N ALA A 28 -16.44 26.60 13.15
CA ALA A 28 -16.71 25.91 14.41
C ALA A 28 -15.70 26.36 15.50
N LEU A 29 -14.42 26.45 15.16
CA LEU A 29 -13.38 26.96 16.06
C LEU A 29 -13.55 28.46 16.37
N ALA A 30 -13.99 29.27 15.41
CA ALA A 30 -14.27 30.69 15.63
C ALA A 30 -15.46 30.91 16.59
N LEU A 31 -16.54 30.16 16.43
CA LEU A 31 -17.70 30.18 17.33
C LEU A 31 -17.32 29.78 18.76
N PHE A 32 -16.38 28.84 18.92
CA PHE A 32 -15.84 28.48 20.23
C PHE A 32 -15.07 29.63 20.89
N ARG A 33 -14.26 30.37 20.12
CA ARG A 33 -13.57 31.57 20.64
C ARG A 33 -14.55 32.65 21.07
N GLU A 34 -15.59 32.87 20.27
CA GLU A 34 -16.68 33.81 20.59
C GLU A 34 -17.41 33.41 21.87
N MET A 35 -17.81 32.14 21.99
CA MET A 35 -18.45 31.57 23.18
C MET A 35 -17.61 31.83 24.44
N ARG A 36 -16.29 31.57 24.37
CA ARG A 36 -15.36 31.82 25.48
C ARG A 36 -15.19 33.32 25.77
N GLY A 37 -15.17 34.17 24.74
CA GLY A 37 -15.11 35.63 24.89
C GLY A 37 -16.33 36.20 25.63
N ARG A 38 -17.47 35.50 25.58
CA ARG A 38 -18.69 35.84 26.35
C ARG A 38 -18.72 35.21 27.75
N GLY A 39 -17.63 34.60 28.21
CA GLY A 39 -17.54 33.99 29.54
C GLY A 39 -18.27 32.65 29.70
N LEU A 40 -18.83 32.08 28.62
CA LEU A 40 -19.50 30.79 28.65
C LEU A 40 -18.46 29.66 28.75
N ARG A 41 -18.71 28.69 29.65
CA ARG A 41 -17.85 27.52 29.86
C ARG A 41 -18.23 26.39 28.91
N ALA A 42 -17.23 25.71 28.39
CA ALA A 42 -17.43 24.54 27.54
C ALA A 42 -17.91 23.34 28.36
N ASP A 43 -18.81 22.56 27.79
CA ASP A 43 -19.34 21.33 28.37
C ASP A 43 -18.96 20.10 27.54
N GLU A 44 -19.49 18.95 27.92
CA GLU A 44 -19.28 17.65 27.27
C GLU A 44 -19.84 17.57 25.84
N TYR A 45 -20.63 18.55 25.39
CA TYR A 45 -21.16 18.64 24.03
C TYR A 45 -20.42 19.68 23.17
N THR A 46 -19.75 20.66 23.78
CA THR A 46 -18.99 21.68 23.05
C THR A 46 -17.74 21.10 22.39
N LEU A 47 -16.99 20.27 23.11
CA LEU A 47 -15.60 19.93 22.78
C LEU A 47 -15.44 18.80 21.74
N PRO A 48 -16.28 17.74 21.70
CA PRO A 48 -16.16 16.68 20.69
C PRO A 48 -16.23 17.17 19.22
N PRO A 49 -17.18 18.04 18.82
CA PRO A 49 -17.21 18.56 17.45
C PRO A 49 -15.99 19.45 17.10
N LEU A 50 -15.40 20.11 18.09
CA LEU A 50 -14.20 20.94 17.93
C LEU A 50 -12.94 20.09 17.76
N LEU A 51 -12.83 18.98 18.51
CA LEU A 51 -11.78 17.98 18.33
C LEU A 51 -11.81 17.41 16.92
N ASN A 52 -12.98 16.97 16.45
CA ASN A 52 -13.13 16.49 15.07
C ASN A 52 -12.77 17.59 14.05
N SER A 53 -13.20 18.84 14.28
CA SER A 53 -12.83 19.98 13.43
C SER A 53 -11.32 20.22 13.39
N SER A 54 -10.63 20.12 14.53
CA SER A 54 -9.17 20.28 14.62
C SER A 54 -8.42 19.15 13.92
N ALA A 55 -8.93 17.92 14.01
CA ALA A 55 -8.37 16.76 13.34
C ALA A 55 -8.49 16.87 11.81
N LEU A 56 -9.67 17.28 11.32
CA LEU A 56 -9.94 17.46 9.89
C LEU A 56 -9.19 18.65 9.29
N LEU A 57 -8.87 19.67 10.10
CA LEU A 57 -7.96 20.76 9.72
C LEU A 57 -6.48 20.39 9.83
N ARG A 58 -6.13 19.17 10.27
CA ARG A 58 -4.77 18.73 10.54
C ARG A 58 -4.01 19.72 11.45
N ALA A 59 -4.66 20.16 12.54
CA ALA A 59 -4.12 21.14 13.49
C ALA A 59 -3.82 20.51 14.87
N PRO A 60 -2.69 19.77 15.02
CA PRO A 60 -2.31 19.16 16.30
C PRO A 60 -2.26 20.13 17.50
N PRO A 61 -1.76 21.38 17.38
CA PRO A 61 -1.74 22.31 18.50
C PRO A 61 -3.15 22.66 19.01
N ALA A 62 -4.13 22.76 18.09
CA ALA A 62 -5.51 23.04 18.45
C ALA A 62 -6.13 21.86 19.22
N ALA A 63 -5.90 20.63 18.75
CA ALA A 63 -6.35 19.42 19.45
C ALA A 63 -5.72 19.31 20.85
N ALA A 64 -4.42 19.57 20.99
CA ALA A 64 -3.74 19.56 22.29
C ALA A 64 -4.30 20.63 23.24
N THR A 65 -4.61 21.82 22.74
CA THR A 65 -5.23 22.90 23.53
C THR A 65 -6.63 22.49 24.01
N LEU A 66 -7.44 21.88 23.14
CA LEU A 66 -8.76 21.37 23.50
C LEU A 66 -8.69 20.22 24.52
N HIS A 67 -7.71 19.33 24.38
CA HIS A 67 -7.45 18.27 25.34
C HIS A 67 -7.06 18.81 26.72
N ALA A 68 -6.17 19.80 26.79
CA ALA A 68 -5.81 20.44 28.06
C ALA A 68 -7.03 21.13 28.73
N LEU A 69 -7.90 21.76 27.93
CA LEU A 69 -9.16 22.34 28.44
C LEU A 69 -10.11 21.27 28.98
N LEU A 70 -10.22 20.13 28.29
CA LEU A 70 -11.02 18.98 28.73
C LEU A 70 -10.56 18.43 30.07
N LEU A 71 -9.25 18.26 30.25
CA LEU A 71 -8.65 17.79 31.51
C LEU A 71 -8.94 18.78 32.65
N ARG A 72 -8.73 20.09 32.41
CA ARG A 72 -9.01 21.14 33.39
C ARG A 72 -10.48 21.24 33.78
N ALA A 73 -11.39 20.91 32.86
CA ALA A 73 -12.82 20.92 33.11
C ALA A 73 -13.33 19.61 33.76
N GLY A 74 -12.46 18.61 33.95
CA GLY A 74 -12.85 17.30 34.48
C GLY A 74 -13.70 16.47 33.52
N LEU A 75 -13.73 16.82 32.24
CA LEU A 75 -14.63 16.21 31.24
C LEU A 75 -14.04 14.97 30.56
N ALA A 76 -12.76 14.67 30.78
CA ALA A 76 -12.08 13.54 30.16
C ALA A 76 -12.61 12.16 30.60
N SER A 77 -13.32 12.09 31.73
CA SER A 77 -13.97 10.87 32.22
C SER A 77 -15.25 10.51 31.46
N HIS A 78 -15.86 11.46 30.72
CA HIS A 78 -17.03 11.19 29.90
C HIS A 78 -16.65 10.36 28.67
N LEU A 79 -17.28 9.18 28.52
CA LEU A 79 -16.95 8.21 27.49
C LEU A 79 -16.97 8.78 26.06
N HIS A 80 -18.01 9.54 25.70
CA HIS A 80 -18.13 10.13 24.36
C HIS A 80 -17.07 11.21 24.08
N VAL A 81 -16.65 11.94 25.12
CA VAL A 81 -15.56 12.93 25.03
C VAL A 81 -14.22 12.23 24.84
N ALA A 82 -13.95 11.20 25.62
CA ALA A 82 -12.74 10.40 25.51
C ALA A 82 -12.66 9.69 24.14
N ASN A 83 -13.77 9.16 23.63
CA ASN A 83 -13.86 8.60 22.27
C ASN A 83 -13.49 9.65 21.20
N ALA A 84 -13.98 10.88 21.34
CA ALA A 84 -13.63 11.97 20.42
C ALA A 84 -12.14 12.37 20.49
N LEU A 85 -11.51 12.27 21.67
CA LEU A 85 -10.06 12.49 21.81
C LEU A 85 -9.25 11.39 21.11
N VAL A 86 -9.61 10.12 21.33
CA VAL A 86 -8.96 8.98 20.66
C VAL A 86 -9.05 9.15 19.15
N ASP A 87 -10.25 9.40 18.62
CA ASP A 87 -10.49 9.60 17.18
C ASP A 87 -9.71 10.81 16.62
N ALA A 88 -9.70 11.94 17.33
CA ALA A 88 -8.98 13.13 16.89
C ALA A 88 -7.46 12.90 16.81
N TYR A 89 -6.85 12.30 17.83
CA TYR A 89 -5.41 12.00 17.81
C TYR A 89 -5.06 10.93 16.76
N ALA A 90 -5.91 9.93 16.58
CA ALA A 90 -5.79 8.95 15.52
C ALA A 90 -5.74 9.62 14.14
N LYS A 91 -6.72 10.49 13.84
CA LYS A 91 -6.80 11.25 12.57
C LYS A 91 -5.65 12.22 12.36
N LEU A 92 -5.03 12.71 13.42
CA LEU A 92 -3.85 13.59 13.37
C LEU A 92 -2.52 12.84 13.18
N SER A 93 -2.56 11.54 12.87
CA SER A 93 -1.37 10.70 12.77
C SER A 93 -0.52 10.74 14.04
N ARG A 94 -1.17 10.79 15.21
CA ARG A 94 -0.55 10.76 16.55
C ARG A 94 -0.96 9.47 17.29
N PRO A 95 -0.61 8.28 16.77
CA PRO A 95 -1.09 7.01 17.29
C PRO A 95 -0.68 6.76 18.75
N GLY A 96 0.51 7.23 19.16
CA GLY A 96 0.94 7.14 20.56
C GLY A 96 0.06 7.94 21.52
N ALA A 97 -0.35 9.16 21.14
CA ALA A 97 -1.26 9.97 21.94
C ALA A 97 -2.67 9.38 21.99
N ALA A 98 -3.18 8.90 20.84
CA ALA A 98 -4.46 8.19 20.80
C ALA A 98 -4.46 6.95 21.71
N ARG A 99 -3.34 6.21 21.72
CA ARG A 99 -3.15 5.04 22.57
C ARG A 99 -3.06 5.40 24.06
N ALA A 100 -2.36 6.47 24.42
CA ALA A 100 -2.27 6.92 25.81
C ALA A 100 -3.65 7.27 26.36
N VAL A 101 -4.45 8.07 25.63
CA VAL A 101 -5.84 8.38 26.02
C VAL A 101 -6.64 7.09 26.17
N PHE A 102 -6.54 6.17 25.21
CA PHE A 102 -7.24 4.89 25.27
C PHE A 102 -6.86 4.07 26.52
N ASP A 103 -5.58 3.99 26.85
CA ASP A 103 -5.08 3.22 27.99
C ASP A 103 -5.49 3.84 29.34
N GLU A 104 -5.66 5.16 29.41
CA GLU A 104 -6.16 5.88 30.59
C GLU A 104 -7.69 5.79 30.80
N MET A 105 -8.45 5.39 29.78
CA MET A 105 -9.92 5.30 29.88
C MET A 105 -10.36 4.18 30.84
N PRO A 106 -11.18 4.49 31.87
CA PRO A 106 -11.65 3.48 32.83
C PRO A 106 -12.70 2.55 32.24
N ARG A 107 -13.44 3.02 31.21
CA ARG A 107 -14.45 2.26 30.48
C ARG A 107 -14.22 2.47 28.99
N ARG A 108 -14.35 1.39 28.22
CA ARG A 108 -14.16 1.39 26.76
C ARG A 108 -15.32 0.66 26.14
N ASP A 109 -15.95 1.27 25.15
CA ASP A 109 -17.04 0.68 24.38
C ASP A 109 -16.58 0.35 22.97
N VAL A 110 -17.48 -0.23 22.17
CA VAL A 110 -17.23 -0.56 20.76
C VAL A 110 -16.67 0.64 20.00
N VAL A 111 -17.20 1.84 20.24
CA VAL A 111 -16.77 3.08 19.58
C VAL A 111 -15.33 3.42 19.97
N THR A 112 -14.94 3.29 21.24
CA THR A 112 -13.55 3.51 21.70
C THR A 112 -12.57 2.62 20.92
N TRP A 113 -12.86 1.33 20.82
CA TRP A 113 -12.02 0.35 20.12
C TRP A 113 -11.97 0.62 18.61
N THR A 114 -13.14 0.85 17.99
CA THR A 114 -13.28 1.15 16.56
C THR A 114 -12.51 2.41 16.17
N SER A 115 -12.58 3.48 16.96
CA SER A 115 -11.87 4.74 16.69
C SER A 115 -10.35 4.55 16.70
N LEU A 116 -9.80 3.87 17.71
CA LEU A 116 -8.37 3.59 17.76
C LEU A 116 -7.93 2.68 16.61
N LEU A 117 -8.67 1.60 16.37
CA LEU A 117 -8.39 0.61 15.32
C LEU A 117 -8.37 1.25 13.93
N THR A 118 -9.43 1.98 13.56
CA THR A 118 -9.54 2.60 12.24
C THR A 118 -8.54 3.75 12.07
N GLY A 119 -8.22 4.44 13.16
CA GLY A 119 -7.14 5.43 13.23
C GLY A 119 -5.77 4.86 12.89
N LEU A 120 -5.39 3.79 13.58
CA LEU A 120 -4.14 3.07 13.34
C LEU A 120 -4.07 2.49 11.92
N ALA A 121 -5.18 1.91 11.44
CA ALA A 121 -5.27 1.38 10.08
C ALA A 121 -5.00 2.46 9.01
N ARG A 122 -5.60 3.65 9.17
CA ARG A 122 -5.38 4.80 8.26
C ARG A 122 -3.95 5.36 8.35
N ALA A 123 -3.33 5.29 9.52
CA ALA A 123 -1.94 5.71 9.72
C ALA A 123 -0.91 4.70 9.21
N GLY A 124 -1.33 3.56 8.62
CA GLY A 124 -0.43 2.49 8.17
C GLY A 124 0.12 1.62 9.30
N ALA A 125 -0.29 1.84 10.55
CA ALA A 125 0.13 1.05 11.71
C ALA A 125 -0.68 -0.26 11.81
N HIS A 126 -0.66 -1.07 10.75
CA HIS A 126 -1.52 -2.23 10.55
C HIS A 126 -1.37 -3.30 11.65
N ASP A 127 -0.15 -3.62 12.07
CA ASP A 127 0.08 -4.59 13.16
C ASP A 127 -0.51 -4.10 14.49
N ALA A 128 -0.42 -2.80 14.76
CA ALA A 128 -1.01 -2.21 15.96
C ALA A 128 -2.54 -2.25 15.89
N ALA A 129 -3.14 -1.97 14.73
CA ALA A 129 -4.58 -2.08 14.52
C ALA A 129 -5.08 -3.52 14.73
N VAL A 130 -4.34 -4.52 14.24
CA VAL A 130 -4.64 -5.94 14.47
C VAL A 130 -4.55 -6.30 15.96
N ARG A 131 -3.55 -5.78 16.69
CA ARG A 131 -3.47 -5.98 18.15
C ARG A 131 -4.66 -5.37 18.88
N VAL A 132 -5.12 -4.18 18.46
CA VAL A 132 -6.32 -3.54 19.02
C VAL A 132 -7.56 -4.39 18.74
N TYR A 133 -7.74 -4.92 17.54
CA TYR A 133 -8.85 -5.84 17.21
C TYR A 133 -8.84 -7.10 18.08
N ARG A 134 -7.69 -7.73 18.27
CA ARG A 134 -7.56 -8.91 19.17
C ARG A 134 -7.86 -8.54 20.62
N GLY A 135 -7.40 -7.37 21.08
CA GLY A 135 -7.69 -6.87 22.42
C GLY A 135 -9.17 -6.59 22.64
N MET A 136 -9.87 -6.08 21.63
CA MET A 136 -11.32 -5.85 21.65
C MET A 136 -12.08 -7.16 21.89
N ALA A 137 -11.75 -8.21 21.12
CA ALA A 137 -12.34 -9.54 21.29
C ALA A 137 -11.99 -10.15 22.66
N ALA A 138 -10.75 -10.02 23.13
CA ALA A 138 -10.33 -10.52 24.44
C ALA A 138 -11.02 -9.81 25.61
N ALA A 139 -11.41 -8.54 25.42
CA ALA A 139 -12.20 -7.77 26.39
C ALA A 139 -13.70 -8.10 26.34
N GLY A 140 -14.13 -9.05 25.52
CA GLY A 140 -15.54 -9.43 25.36
C GLY A 140 -16.39 -8.36 24.66
N VAL A 141 -15.76 -7.45 23.90
CA VAL A 141 -16.46 -6.42 23.12
C VAL A 141 -16.62 -6.91 21.69
N ASP A 142 -17.87 -7.10 21.24
CA ASP A 142 -18.13 -7.48 19.85
C ASP A 142 -17.80 -6.33 18.90
N PRO A 143 -17.10 -6.60 17.77
CA PRO A 143 -16.79 -5.58 16.79
C PRO A 143 -18.03 -5.13 16.03
N ASP A 144 -18.10 -3.84 15.72
CA ASP A 144 -19.06 -3.29 14.75
C ASP A 144 -18.54 -3.47 13.30
N GLU A 145 -19.36 -3.08 12.32
CA GLU A 145 -19.02 -3.17 10.90
C GLU A 145 -17.81 -2.30 10.52
N PHE A 146 -17.55 -1.21 11.26
CA PHE A 146 -16.42 -0.32 11.01
C PHE A 146 -15.11 -0.89 11.55
N ALA A 147 -15.12 -1.55 12.71
CA ALA A 147 -14.00 -2.29 13.26
C ALA A 147 -13.61 -3.43 12.33
N VAL A 148 -14.60 -4.20 11.85
CA VAL A 148 -14.38 -5.27 10.87
C VAL A 148 -13.78 -4.71 9.57
N ALA A 149 -14.37 -3.67 8.99
CA ALA A 149 -13.84 -3.04 7.79
C ALA A 149 -12.41 -2.49 7.99
N GLY A 150 -12.12 -1.93 9.17
CA GLY A 150 -10.81 -1.37 9.52
C GLY A 150 -9.72 -2.44 9.70
N VAL A 151 -10.02 -3.57 10.34
CA VAL A 151 -9.05 -4.65 10.52
C VAL A 151 -8.80 -5.38 9.19
N LEU A 152 -9.83 -5.53 8.34
CA LEU A 152 -9.67 -6.05 6.98
C LEU A 152 -8.76 -5.16 6.13
N SER A 153 -8.90 -3.83 6.24
CA SER A 153 -7.99 -2.89 5.58
C SER A 153 -6.55 -3.03 6.07
N SER A 154 -6.34 -3.32 7.36
CA SER A 154 -5.01 -3.60 7.91
C SER A 154 -4.45 -4.94 7.43
N CYS A 155 -5.29 -5.97 7.31
CA CYS A 155 -4.90 -7.25 6.72
C CYS A 155 -4.48 -7.06 5.26
N ALA A 156 -5.16 -6.19 4.51
CA ALA A 156 -4.80 -5.83 3.14
C ALA A 156 -3.44 -5.14 3.07
N GLY A 157 -3.18 -4.16 3.95
CA GLY A 157 -1.94 -3.38 3.97
C GLY A 157 -0.70 -4.17 4.39
N SER A 158 -0.85 -5.13 5.30
CA SER A 158 0.23 -6.03 5.75
C SER A 158 0.16 -7.43 5.14
N THR A 159 -0.64 -7.64 4.09
CA THR A 159 -0.76 -8.91 3.35
C THR A 159 -1.11 -10.14 4.22
N MET A 160 -1.90 -9.97 5.28
CA MET A 160 -2.27 -11.02 6.25
C MET A 160 -3.51 -11.82 5.82
N LEU A 161 -3.37 -12.72 4.85
CA LEU A 161 -4.50 -13.48 4.29
C LEU A 161 -5.28 -14.30 5.33
N GLU A 162 -4.59 -15.09 6.15
CA GLU A 162 -5.25 -16.02 7.08
C GLU A 162 -6.02 -15.28 8.19
N LEU A 163 -5.47 -14.17 8.68
CA LEU A 163 -6.22 -13.30 9.60
C LEU A 163 -7.44 -12.69 8.90
N GLY A 164 -7.27 -12.21 7.65
CA GLY A 164 -8.37 -11.68 6.86
C GLY A 164 -9.51 -12.69 6.65
N ARG A 165 -9.18 -13.97 6.43
CA ARG A 165 -10.15 -15.07 6.34
C ARG A 165 -10.88 -15.32 7.66
N SER A 166 -10.16 -15.31 8.77
CA SER A 166 -10.76 -15.41 10.11
C SER A 166 -11.72 -14.25 10.41
N VAL A 167 -11.32 -13.01 10.08
CA VAL A 167 -12.19 -11.84 10.20
C VAL A 167 -13.40 -11.93 9.26
N HIS A 168 -13.23 -12.41 8.03
CA HIS A 168 -14.35 -12.63 7.12
C HIS A 168 -15.36 -13.63 7.70
N ALA A 169 -14.90 -14.75 8.26
CA ALA A 169 -15.78 -15.70 8.94
C ALA A 169 -16.52 -15.06 10.14
N ALA A 170 -15.83 -14.19 10.90
CA ALA A 170 -16.47 -13.42 11.97
C ALA A 170 -17.53 -12.45 11.41
N ALA A 171 -17.27 -11.77 10.29
CA ALA A 171 -18.22 -10.88 9.63
C ALA A 171 -19.48 -11.61 9.14
N VAL A 172 -19.33 -12.85 8.65
CA VAL A 172 -20.46 -13.73 8.30
C VAL A 172 -21.29 -14.03 9.54
N ARG A 173 -20.64 -14.50 10.63
CA ARG A 173 -21.31 -14.85 11.89
C ARG A 173 -22.05 -13.67 12.52
N LEU A 174 -21.50 -12.47 12.43
CA LEU A 174 -22.08 -11.23 12.98
C LEU A 174 -23.10 -10.57 12.03
N GLY A 175 -23.33 -11.14 10.84
CA GLY A 175 -24.33 -10.62 9.90
C GLY A 175 -23.92 -9.34 9.17
N PHE A 176 -22.62 -9.07 9.02
CA PHE A 176 -22.13 -7.81 8.45
C PHE A 176 -21.92 -7.81 6.93
N LEU A 177 -22.18 -8.92 6.23
CA LEU A 177 -22.04 -8.99 4.77
C LEU A 177 -22.91 -7.99 3.98
N PRO A 178 -24.12 -7.59 4.42
CA PRO A 178 -24.91 -6.59 3.71
C PRO A 178 -24.31 -5.18 3.71
N PHE A 179 -23.36 -4.88 4.61
CA PHE A 179 -22.76 -3.55 4.72
C PHE A 179 -21.71 -3.33 3.63
N LEU A 180 -21.92 -2.29 2.83
CA LEU A 180 -21.05 -1.95 1.70
C LEU A 180 -19.59 -1.68 2.13
N SER A 181 -19.38 -1.12 3.33
CA SER A 181 -18.06 -0.89 3.92
C SER A 181 -17.29 -2.19 4.11
N VAL A 182 -17.94 -3.21 4.66
CA VAL A 182 -17.36 -4.55 4.89
C VAL A 182 -17.09 -5.24 3.56
N GLY A 183 -18.06 -5.24 2.63
CA GLY A 183 -17.89 -5.81 1.29
C GLY A 183 -16.70 -5.20 0.54
N ASN A 184 -16.57 -3.86 0.53
CA ASN A 184 -15.44 -3.17 -0.09
C ASN A 184 -14.10 -3.54 0.55
N SER A 185 -14.04 -3.60 1.89
CA SER A 185 -12.83 -4.01 2.60
C SER A 185 -12.47 -5.47 2.34
N LEU A 186 -13.44 -6.38 2.20
CA LEU A 186 -13.21 -7.79 1.85
C LEU A 186 -12.64 -7.94 0.44
N VAL A 187 -13.24 -7.28 -0.56
CA VAL A 187 -12.74 -7.29 -1.96
C VAL A 187 -11.30 -6.79 -2.00
N SER A 188 -11.02 -5.64 -1.35
CA SER A 188 -9.69 -5.06 -1.27
C SER A 188 -8.69 -5.98 -0.54
N MET A 189 -9.09 -6.56 0.59
CA MET A 189 -8.25 -7.47 1.38
C MET A 189 -7.85 -8.71 0.59
N TYR A 190 -8.80 -9.40 -0.04
CA TYR A 190 -8.49 -10.58 -0.83
C TYR A 190 -7.65 -10.26 -2.07
N ALA A 191 -7.92 -9.14 -2.74
CA ALA A 191 -7.13 -8.71 -3.90
C ALA A 191 -5.68 -8.39 -3.51
N LYS A 192 -5.47 -7.61 -2.45
CA LYS A 192 -4.15 -7.19 -1.96
C LYS A 192 -3.38 -8.28 -1.22
N THR A 193 -3.98 -9.43 -0.97
CA THR A 193 -3.32 -10.62 -0.38
C THR A 193 -3.07 -11.73 -1.41
N GLY A 194 -3.31 -11.46 -2.69
CA GLY A 194 -3.11 -12.43 -3.78
C GLY A 194 -4.20 -13.50 -3.88
N ALA A 195 -5.31 -13.39 -3.15
CA ALA A 195 -6.43 -14.31 -3.20
C ALA A 195 -7.53 -13.80 -4.15
N LEU A 196 -7.16 -13.55 -5.41
CA LEU A 196 -8.02 -12.82 -6.35
C LEU A 196 -9.35 -13.52 -6.66
N ARG A 197 -9.38 -14.86 -6.63
CA ARG A 197 -10.62 -15.64 -6.78
C ARG A 197 -11.60 -15.39 -5.64
N ASP A 198 -11.10 -15.30 -4.41
CA ASP A 198 -11.89 -15.00 -3.23
C ASP A 198 -12.43 -13.55 -3.32
N ALA A 199 -11.61 -12.60 -3.82
CA ALA A 199 -12.04 -11.23 -4.06
C ALA A 199 -13.21 -11.14 -5.07
N ARG A 200 -13.11 -11.89 -6.18
CA ARG A 200 -14.17 -11.97 -7.18
C ARG A 200 -15.45 -12.61 -6.63
N THR A 201 -15.31 -13.67 -5.83
CA THR A 201 -16.44 -14.34 -5.18
C THR A 201 -17.21 -13.40 -4.27
N VAL A 202 -16.51 -12.62 -3.43
CA VAL A 202 -17.13 -11.60 -2.59
C VAL A 202 -17.82 -10.54 -3.46
N PHE A 203 -17.14 -10.04 -4.48
CA PHE A 203 -17.69 -9.03 -5.38
C PHE A 203 -18.99 -9.50 -6.06
N ASP A 204 -19.02 -10.73 -6.57
CA ASP A 204 -20.19 -11.29 -7.25
C ASP A 204 -21.36 -11.51 -6.27
N ALA A 205 -21.08 -11.82 -4.99
CA ALA A 205 -22.09 -11.98 -3.95
C ALA A 205 -22.69 -10.66 -3.42
N MET A 206 -22.03 -9.51 -3.66
CA MET A 206 -22.52 -8.20 -3.18
C MET A 206 -23.78 -7.77 -3.92
N ARG A 207 -24.84 -7.45 -3.16
CA ARG A 207 -26.13 -6.96 -3.70
C ARG A 207 -26.05 -5.54 -4.25
N ALA A 208 -25.23 -4.70 -3.62
CA ALA A 208 -25.00 -3.32 -4.03
C ALA A 208 -23.50 -3.11 -4.23
N ARG A 209 -23.14 -2.39 -5.30
CA ARG A 209 -21.76 -2.08 -5.66
C ARG A 209 -21.69 -0.59 -5.97
N CYS A 210 -20.65 0.08 -5.50
CA CYS A 210 -20.38 1.47 -5.83
C CYS A 210 -19.02 1.59 -6.53
N THR A 211 -18.65 2.81 -6.91
CA THR A 211 -17.35 3.12 -7.52
C THR A 211 -16.20 2.49 -6.73
N ILE A 212 -16.21 2.59 -5.40
CA ILE A 212 -15.17 2.00 -4.54
C ILE A 212 -15.07 0.47 -4.73
N THR A 213 -16.20 -0.22 -4.84
CA THR A 213 -16.23 -1.68 -5.03
C THR A 213 -15.59 -2.09 -6.35
N TRP A 214 -15.95 -1.40 -7.43
CA TRP A 214 -15.42 -1.64 -8.77
C TRP A 214 -13.93 -1.30 -8.86
N THR A 215 -13.54 -0.12 -8.35
CA THR A 215 -12.15 0.33 -8.32
C THR A 215 -11.25 -0.64 -7.54
N ALA A 216 -11.72 -1.15 -6.40
CA ALA A 216 -10.98 -2.15 -5.62
C ALA A 216 -10.70 -3.42 -6.44
N LEU A 217 -11.68 -3.88 -7.23
CA LEU A 217 -11.52 -5.05 -8.09
C LEU A 217 -10.61 -4.76 -9.30
N ILE A 218 -10.78 -3.63 -9.98
CA ILE A 218 -9.95 -3.19 -11.12
C ILE A 218 -8.48 -3.12 -10.72
N VAL A 219 -8.18 -2.38 -9.64
CA VAL A 219 -6.82 -2.26 -9.09
C VAL A 219 -6.30 -3.61 -8.62
N GLY A 220 -7.16 -4.42 -7.99
CA GLY A 220 -6.82 -5.77 -7.55
C GLY A 220 -6.33 -6.66 -8.69
N TYR A 221 -7.06 -6.73 -9.80
CA TYR A 221 -6.65 -7.49 -10.97
C TYR A 221 -5.35 -6.93 -11.59
N ALA A 222 -5.22 -5.62 -11.68
CA ALA A 222 -4.03 -4.96 -12.20
C ALA A 222 -2.77 -5.32 -11.37
N GLN A 223 -2.87 -5.19 -10.05
CA GLN A 223 -1.80 -5.55 -9.11
C GLN A 223 -1.51 -7.05 -9.05
N ASN A 224 -2.36 -7.90 -9.61
CA ASN A 224 -2.14 -9.34 -9.70
C ASN A 224 -1.63 -9.81 -11.08
N GLY A 225 -1.11 -8.88 -11.88
CA GLY A 225 -0.56 -9.15 -13.22
C GLY A 225 -1.64 -9.37 -14.28
N ARG A 226 -2.92 -9.17 -13.96
CA ARG A 226 -4.06 -9.51 -14.84
C ARG A 226 -4.61 -8.27 -15.54
N GLY A 227 -3.73 -7.55 -16.23
CA GLY A 227 -4.04 -6.23 -16.80
C GLY A 227 -5.22 -6.24 -17.78
N ARG A 228 -5.31 -7.21 -18.70
CA ARG A 228 -6.44 -7.31 -19.64
C ARG A 228 -7.78 -7.52 -18.93
N GLN A 229 -7.80 -8.39 -17.93
CA GLN A 229 -9.00 -8.68 -17.13
C GLN A 229 -9.43 -7.48 -16.28
N SER A 230 -8.47 -6.64 -15.86
CA SER A 230 -8.77 -5.35 -15.21
C SER A 230 -9.57 -4.41 -16.13
N LEU A 231 -9.22 -4.35 -17.43
CA LEU A 231 -9.94 -3.53 -18.43
C LEU A 231 -11.33 -4.11 -18.75
N GLU A 232 -11.49 -5.43 -18.74
CA GLU A 232 -12.80 -6.09 -18.87
C GLU A 232 -13.72 -5.69 -17.71
N ILE A 233 -13.21 -5.71 -16.47
CA ILE A 233 -13.97 -5.30 -15.27
C ILE A 233 -14.37 -3.82 -15.35
N TYR A 234 -13.51 -2.95 -15.88
CA TYR A 234 -13.87 -1.56 -16.15
C TYR A 234 -14.99 -1.43 -17.19
N THR A 235 -14.96 -2.25 -18.23
CA THR A 235 -16.02 -2.27 -19.23
C THR A 235 -17.36 -2.66 -18.57
N ASP A 236 -17.34 -3.63 -17.67
CA ASP A 236 -18.52 -4.03 -16.89
C ASP A 236 -18.97 -2.94 -15.91
N MET A 237 -18.04 -2.22 -15.28
CA MET A 237 -18.33 -1.05 -14.44
C MET A 237 -19.10 0.02 -15.23
N VAL A 238 -18.60 0.40 -16.42
CA VAL A 238 -19.26 1.40 -17.27
C VAL A 238 -20.63 0.90 -17.74
N ARG A 239 -20.75 -0.36 -18.16
CA ARG A 239 -22.03 -0.98 -18.55
C ARG A 239 -23.05 -1.00 -17.41
N SER A 240 -22.60 -1.09 -16.16
CA SER A 240 -23.47 -1.01 -14.99
C SER A 240 -23.99 0.41 -14.69
N GLY A 241 -23.55 1.41 -15.46
CA GLY A 241 -23.84 2.83 -15.21
C GLY A 241 -23.01 3.45 -14.08
N CYS A 242 -22.04 2.71 -13.54
CA CYS A 242 -21.17 3.21 -12.49
C CYS A 242 -20.06 4.08 -13.11
N ARG A 243 -19.97 5.34 -12.67
CA ARG A 243 -18.98 6.29 -13.19
C ARG A 243 -17.59 6.05 -12.58
N PRO A 244 -16.54 5.87 -13.40
CA PRO A 244 -15.15 5.86 -12.99
C PRO A 244 -14.75 7.14 -12.26
N ASP A 245 -13.83 7.01 -11.30
CA ASP A 245 -13.22 8.13 -10.57
C ASP A 245 -11.71 8.23 -10.82
N TYR A 246 -11.07 9.22 -10.18
CA TYR A 246 -9.63 9.47 -10.23
C TYR A 246 -8.81 8.20 -9.91
N VAL A 247 -9.22 7.41 -8.91
CA VAL A 247 -8.48 6.21 -8.51
C VAL A 247 -8.69 5.06 -9.52
N THR A 248 -9.86 5.01 -10.16
CA THR A 248 -10.15 4.05 -11.23
C THR A 248 -9.14 4.17 -12.36
N PHE A 249 -8.88 5.39 -12.82
CA PHE A 249 -7.93 5.63 -13.91
C PHE A 249 -6.48 5.32 -13.55
N ILE A 250 -6.04 5.55 -12.31
CA ILE A 250 -4.74 5.04 -11.85
C ILE A 250 -4.67 3.52 -12.02
N GLY A 251 -5.71 2.79 -11.59
CA GLY A 251 -5.79 1.34 -11.75
C GLY A 251 -5.69 0.87 -13.19
N LEU A 252 -6.39 1.54 -14.12
CA LEU A 252 -6.36 1.21 -15.55
C LEU A 252 -4.99 1.47 -16.18
N LEU A 253 -4.38 2.62 -15.87
CA LEU A 253 -3.07 2.97 -16.43
C LEU A 253 -1.98 2.05 -15.87
N PHE A 254 -2.06 1.70 -14.59
CA PHE A 254 -1.20 0.68 -13.98
C PHE A 254 -1.37 -0.69 -14.66
N ALA A 255 -2.62 -1.11 -14.93
CA ALA A 255 -2.93 -2.34 -15.65
C ALA A 255 -2.33 -2.35 -17.05
N CYS A 256 -2.48 -1.25 -17.79
CA CYS A 256 -1.88 -1.09 -19.12
C CYS A 256 -0.35 -1.14 -19.06
N SER A 257 0.26 -0.44 -18.09
CA SER A 257 1.71 -0.43 -17.89
C SER A 257 2.29 -1.82 -17.67
N HIS A 258 1.64 -2.65 -16.86
CA HIS A 258 2.13 -4.00 -16.54
C HIS A 258 1.64 -5.09 -17.51
N ALA A 259 0.93 -4.71 -18.57
CA ALA A 259 0.50 -5.63 -19.64
C ALA A 259 0.96 -5.18 -21.03
N GLY A 260 1.74 -4.09 -21.12
CA GLY A 260 2.26 -3.55 -22.38
C GLY A 260 1.19 -2.97 -23.30
N LEU A 261 0.04 -2.57 -22.77
CA LEU A 261 -1.11 -2.11 -23.55
C LEU A 261 -1.02 -0.59 -23.81
N VAL A 262 -0.03 -0.16 -24.60
CA VAL A 262 0.28 1.26 -24.85
C VAL A 262 -0.92 2.03 -25.38
N ASP A 263 -1.61 1.49 -26.39
CA ASP A 263 -2.74 2.19 -27.02
C ASP A 263 -3.96 2.26 -26.12
N ALA A 264 -4.24 1.20 -25.35
CA ALA A 264 -5.29 1.22 -24.35
C ALA A 264 -5.00 2.24 -23.24
N GLY A 265 -3.75 2.30 -22.75
CA GLY A 265 -3.32 3.31 -21.76
C GLY A 265 -3.52 4.74 -22.27
N ARG A 266 -3.13 5.02 -23.52
CA ARG A 266 -3.36 6.32 -24.17
C ARG A 266 -4.85 6.65 -24.35
N ALA A 267 -5.66 5.66 -24.69
CA ALA A 267 -7.11 5.84 -24.82
C ALA A 267 -7.72 6.19 -23.47
N HIS A 268 -7.39 5.44 -22.41
CA HIS A 268 -7.88 5.68 -21.06
C HIS A 268 -7.43 7.04 -20.52
N PHE A 269 -6.14 7.39 -20.66
CA PHE A 269 -5.61 8.69 -20.23
C PHE A 269 -6.33 9.87 -20.90
N ARG A 270 -6.68 9.75 -22.19
CA ARG A 270 -7.48 10.76 -22.91
C ARG A 270 -8.92 10.79 -22.43
N SER A 271 -9.59 9.62 -22.39
CA SER A 271 -11.00 9.51 -21.97
C SER A 271 -11.26 10.06 -20.57
N MET A 272 -10.28 9.94 -19.68
CA MET A 272 -10.34 10.49 -18.33
C MET A 272 -10.65 11.99 -18.34
N VAL A 273 -10.02 12.74 -19.25
CA VAL A 273 -10.23 14.18 -19.40
C VAL A 273 -11.46 14.46 -20.26
N THR A 274 -11.54 13.84 -21.44
CA THR A 274 -12.57 14.18 -22.45
C THR A 274 -13.97 13.73 -22.07
N ASP A 275 -14.08 12.53 -21.50
CA ASP A 275 -15.37 11.86 -21.29
C ASP A 275 -15.81 12.01 -19.83
N TYR A 276 -14.85 12.05 -18.90
CA TYR A 276 -15.13 12.08 -17.46
C TYR A 276 -14.78 13.39 -16.77
N GLY A 277 -14.07 14.32 -17.42
CA GLY A 277 -13.70 15.62 -16.84
C GLY A 277 -12.76 15.51 -15.63
N ILE A 278 -11.97 14.44 -15.53
CA ILE A 278 -11.04 14.21 -14.43
C ILE A 278 -9.65 14.68 -14.88
N ALA A 279 -9.06 15.62 -14.15
CA ALA A 279 -7.73 16.14 -14.45
C ALA A 279 -6.62 15.16 -14.02
N PRO A 280 -5.56 14.95 -14.85
CA PRO A 280 -4.46 14.05 -14.51
C PRO A 280 -3.59 14.61 -13.38
N GLY A 281 -3.47 13.81 -12.32
CA GLY A 281 -2.53 14.05 -11.22
C GLY A 281 -1.22 13.26 -11.37
N PRO A 282 -0.25 13.42 -10.43
CA PRO A 282 1.07 12.79 -10.49
C PRO A 282 1.01 11.27 -10.66
N ASP A 283 0.12 10.57 -9.96
CA ASP A 283 -0.03 9.12 -10.07
C ASP A 283 -0.41 8.65 -11.49
N HIS A 284 -1.23 9.45 -12.20
CA HIS A 284 -1.62 9.16 -13.57
C HIS A 284 -0.43 9.31 -14.52
N TYR A 285 0.36 10.38 -14.35
CA TYR A 285 1.59 10.60 -15.10
C TYR A 285 2.63 9.52 -14.80
N ALA A 286 2.82 9.13 -13.54
CA ALA A 286 3.73 8.07 -13.16
C ALA A 286 3.37 6.74 -13.86
N CYS A 287 2.09 6.37 -13.91
CA CYS A 287 1.65 5.17 -14.63
C CYS A 287 1.86 5.28 -16.15
N MET A 288 1.59 6.43 -16.76
CA MET A 288 1.81 6.65 -18.19
C MET A 288 3.30 6.64 -18.57
N VAL A 289 4.14 7.24 -17.74
CA VAL A 289 5.59 7.27 -17.93
C VAL A 289 6.19 5.88 -17.74
N ASP A 290 5.72 5.12 -16.75
CA ASP A 290 6.10 3.71 -16.58
C ASP A 290 5.70 2.89 -17.82
N LEU A 291 4.48 3.07 -18.34
CA LEU A 291 3.99 2.39 -19.55
C LEU A 291 4.85 2.71 -20.78
N LEU A 292 5.09 3.99 -21.05
CA LEU A 292 5.90 4.44 -22.18
C LEU A 292 7.37 4.04 -22.02
N GLY A 293 7.90 4.17 -20.80
CA GLY A 293 9.26 3.79 -20.44
C GLY A 293 9.52 2.31 -20.65
N ARG A 294 8.62 1.43 -20.20
CA ARG A 294 8.72 -0.02 -20.46
C ARG A 294 8.67 -0.35 -21.96
N ALA A 295 7.84 0.37 -22.71
CA ALA A 295 7.72 0.21 -24.16
C ALA A 295 8.91 0.82 -24.96
N GLY A 296 9.89 1.45 -24.31
CA GLY A 296 11.05 2.06 -24.98
C GLY A 296 10.78 3.43 -25.58
N ARG A 297 9.64 4.03 -25.26
CA ARG A 297 9.15 5.28 -25.84
C ARG A 297 9.52 6.46 -24.95
N LEU A 298 10.81 6.54 -24.60
CA LEU A 298 11.35 7.48 -23.60
C LEU A 298 11.20 8.95 -24.01
N GLU A 299 11.36 9.26 -25.29
CA GLU A 299 11.15 10.61 -25.82
C GLU A 299 9.69 11.04 -25.64
N GLU A 300 8.73 10.17 -25.96
CA GLU A 300 7.31 10.46 -25.73
C GLU A 300 6.99 10.60 -24.24
N ALA A 301 7.62 9.78 -23.39
CA ALA A 301 7.45 9.91 -21.94
C ALA A 301 7.91 11.31 -21.49
N MET A 302 9.07 11.78 -21.98
CA MET A 302 9.58 13.10 -21.64
C MET A 302 8.72 14.24 -22.20
N ASP A 303 8.22 14.10 -23.43
CA ASP A 303 7.28 15.05 -24.03
C ASP A 303 5.98 15.16 -23.24
N LEU A 304 5.46 14.04 -22.74
CA LEU A 304 4.27 14.02 -21.89
C LEU A 304 4.50 14.81 -20.60
N LEU A 305 5.68 14.69 -19.98
CA LEU A 305 6.04 15.46 -18.79
C LEU A 305 6.20 16.94 -19.09
N ASN A 306 6.85 17.30 -20.19
CA ASN A 306 7.05 18.69 -20.60
C ASN A 306 5.72 19.41 -20.88
N ARG A 307 4.69 18.68 -21.31
CA ARG A 307 3.34 19.22 -21.57
C ARG A 307 2.43 19.19 -20.34
N SER A 308 2.89 18.64 -19.22
CA SER A 308 2.06 18.57 -18.01
C SER A 308 1.86 19.96 -17.42
N SER A 309 0.62 20.27 -17.04
CA SER A 309 0.27 21.47 -16.29
C SER A 309 0.17 21.21 -14.78
N THR A 310 0.36 19.95 -14.37
CA THR A 310 0.32 19.49 -12.99
C THR A 310 1.73 19.48 -12.41
N GLU A 311 1.88 19.90 -11.16
CA GLU A 311 3.13 19.74 -10.41
C GLU A 311 3.47 18.24 -10.26
N LEU A 312 4.62 17.84 -10.80
CA LEU A 312 5.08 16.45 -10.79
C LEU A 312 5.88 16.14 -9.53
N ASP A 313 5.66 14.97 -8.95
CA ASP A 313 6.40 14.49 -7.78
C ASP A 313 7.53 13.51 -8.14
N ALA A 314 8.26 13.06 -7.12
CA ALA A 314 9.38 12.15 -7.29
C ALA A 314 8.97 10.79 -7.88
N THR A 315 7.70 10.37 -7.77
CA THR A 315 7.24 9.06 -8.27
C THR A 315 7.27 9.02 -9.79
N VAL A 316 6.91 10.13 -10.44
CA VAL A 316 6.91 10.27 -11.91
C VAL A 316 8.33 10.14 -12.47
N TRP A 317 9.29 10.83 -11.85
CA TRP A 317 10.70 10.77 -12.26
C TRP A 317 11.34 9.41 -11.95
N LYS A 318 10.95 8.75 -10.86
CA LYS A 318 11.34 7.35 -10.59
C LYS A 318 10.82 6.38 -11.64
N ALA A 319 9.59 6.57 -12.14
CA ALA A 319 9.06 5.78 -13.25
C ALA A 319 9.90 5.98 -14.53
N LEU A 320 10.24 7.23 -14.87
CA LEU A 320 11.09 7.53 -16.03
C LEU A 320 12.47 6.88 -15.90
N LEU A 321 13.09 7.01 -14.73
CA LEU A 321 14.38 6.40 -14.42
C LEU A 321 14.33 4.86 -14.54
N GLY A 322 13.22 4.26 -14.11
CA GLY A 322 12.94 2.84 -14.31
C GLY A 322 12.94 2.43 -15.79
N GLY A 323 12.28 3.21 -16.65
CA GLY A 323 12.29 3.02 -18.11
C GLY A 323 13.68 3.21 -18.72
N CYS A 324 14.41 4.24 -18.31
CA CYS A 324 15.78 4.50 -18.78
C CYS A 324 16.73 3.36 -18.45
N ARG A 325 16.58 2.74 -17.27
CA ARG A 325 17.35 1.55 -16.87
C ARG A 325 17.06 0.34 -17.77
N VAL A 326 15.81 0.15 -18.19
CA VAL A 326 15.42 -0.96 -19.09
C VAL A 326 16.05 -0.76 -20.47
N HIS A 327 16.00 0.46 -21.01
CA HIS A 327 16.47 0.78 -22.37
C HIS A 327 17.87 1.38 -22.45
N ARG A 328 18.61 1.34 -21.33
CA ARG A 328 20.02 1.77 -21.23
C ARG A 328 20.27 3.22 -21.68
N ASN A 329 19.36 4.13 -21.35
CA ASN A 329 19.51 5.56 -21.65
C ASN A 329 20.12 6.29 -20.44
N ALA A 330 21.45 6.35 -20.38
CA ALA A 330 22.18 6.96 -19.27
C ALA A 330 21.93 8.47 -19.13
N GLU A 331 21.86 9.20 -20.24
CA GLU A 331 21.66 10.65 -20.23
C GLU A 331 20.30 11.03 -19.61
N LEU A 332 19.22 10.38 -20.05
CA LEU A 332 17.89 10.64 -19.51
C LEU A 332 17.75 10.11 -18.07
N ALA A 333 18.45 9.03 -17.72
CA ALA A 333 18.51 8.52 -16.35
C ALA A 333 19.15 9.55 -15.40
N GLU A 334 20.26 10.19 -15.79
CA GLU A 334 20.91 11.23 -14.99
C GLU A 334 19.98 12.43 -14.76
N ARG A 335 19.30 12.90 -15.81
CA ARG A 335 18.31 13.97 -15.71
C ARG A 335 17.15 13.61 -14.78
N ALA A 336 16.61 12.40 -14.90
CA ALA A 336 15.53 11.93 -14.03
C ALA A 336 16.00 11.83 -12.57
N ALA A 337 17.22 11.35 -12.33
CA ALA A 337 17.82 11.26 -11.00
C ALA A 337 17.99 12.64 -10.35
N GLU A 338 18.45 13.65 -11.10
CA GLU A 338 18.54 15.02 -10.61
C GLU A 338 17.19 15.57 -10.16
N MET A 339 16.13 15.32 -10.93
CA MET A 339 14.78 15.75 -10.57
C MET A 339 14.29 15.06 -9.30
N VAL A 340 14.54 13.76 -9.14
CA VAL A 340 14.22 13.04 -7.89
C VAL A 340 14.97 13.67 -6.72
N TRP A 341 16.28 13.92 -6.82
CA TRP A 341 17.04 14.51 -5.71
C TRP A 341 16.65 15.95 -5.37
N ARG A 342 16.13 16.72 -6.34
CA ARG A 342 15.57 18.06 -6.06
C ARG A 342 14.29 17.98 -5.22
N LEU A 343 13.47 16.96 -5.46
CA LEU A 343 12.19 16.76 -4.76
C LEU A 343 12.37 16.02 -3.43
N ASP A 344 13.28 15.04 -3.38
CA ASP A 344 13.64 14.26 -2.21
C ASP A 344 15.16 13.95 -2.20
N PRO A 345 15.97 14.78 -1.52
CA PRO A 345 17.42 14.58 -1.43
C PRO A 345 17.84 13.28 -0.73
N ALA A 346 16.95 12.67 0.04
CA ALA A 346 17.22 11.45 0.81
C ALA A 346 16.83 10.17 0.06
N ASP A 347 16.21 10.28 -1.12
CA ASP A 347 15.77 9.11 -1.88
C ASP A 347 16.98 8.29 -2.39
N ALA A 348 17.02 7.02 -1.98
CA ALA A 348 18.08 6.08 -2.35
C ALA A 348 17.92 5.51 -3.78
N VAL A 349 16.72 5.57 -4.35
CA VAL A 349 16.40 4.93 -5.64
C VAL A 349 17.30 5.42 -6.78
N PRO A 350 17.53 6.75 -6.97
CA PRO A 350 18.37 7.22 -8.05
C PRO A 350 19.81 6.71 -7.99
N TYR A 351 20.39 6.65 -6.78
CA TYR A 351 21.74 6.12 -6.57
C TYR A 351 21.85 4.66 -7.00
N VAL A 352 20.91 3.83 -6.56
CA VAL A 352 20.90 2.40 -6.88
C VAL A 352 20.68 2.18 -8.37
N MET A 353 19.73 2.89 -8.98
CA MET A 353 19.43 2.72 -10.40
C MET A 353 20.56 3.20 -11.32
N LEU A 354 21.19 4.36 -11.05
CA LEU A 354 22.34 4.83 -11.80
C LEU A 354 23.56 3.91 -11.63
N SER A 355 23.85 3.48 -10.39
CA SER A 355 24.92 2.52 -10.13
C SER A 355 24.72 1.22 -10.90
N ASN A 356 23.49 0.70 -10.97
CA ASN A 356 23.19 -0.51 -11.71
C ASN A 356 23.34 -0.30 -13.22
N LEU A 357 22.90 0.85 -13.75
CA LEU A 357 23.04 1.19 -15.16
C LEU A 357 24.52 1.26 -15.58
N TYR A 358 25.33 2.02 -14.85
CA TYR A 358 26.77 2.12 -15.11
C TYR A 358 27.50 0.78 -14.95
N SER A 359 27.09 -0.06 -14.00
CA SER A 359 27.67 -1.40 -13.84
C SER A 359 27.42 -2.27 -15.08
N ARG A 360 26.23 -2.22 -15.69
CA ARG A 360 25.93 -2.93 -16.93
C ARG A 360 26.73 -2.40 -18.13
N GLU A 361 27.04 -1.10 -18.14
CA GLU A 361 27.92 -0.47 -19.13
C GLU A 361 29.42 -0.64 -18.82
N ARG A 362 29.78 -1.37 -17.74
CA ARG A 362 31.16 -1.56 -17.26
C ARG A 362 31.89 -0.24 -16.93
N ARG A 363 31.14 0.81 -16.58
CA ARG A 363 31.65 2.13 -16.20
C ARG A 363 31.95 2.20 -14.71
N TRP A 364 32.95 1.46 -14.26
CA TRP A 364 33.26 1.28 -12.83
C TRP A 364 33.64 2.58 -12.10
N GLY A 365 34.25 3.55 -12.80
CA GLY A 365 34.53 4.88 -12.23
C GLY A 365 33.25 5.64 -11.86
N ASP A 366 32.23 5.58 -12.70
CA ASP A 366 30.93 6.19 -12.44
C ASP A 366 30.19 5.46 -11.30
N VAL A 367 30.29 4.13 -11.24
CA VAL A 367 29.78 3.33 -10.11
C VAL A 367 30.41 3.78 -8.78
N ALA A 368 31.73 3.93 -8.74
CA ALA A 368 32.44 4.40 -7.56
C ALA A 368 32.01 5.83 -7.18
N ARG A 369 31.86 6.72 -8.18
CA ARG A 369 31.37 8.10 -7.96
C ARG A 369 29.98 8.12 -7.33
N ILE A 370 29.02 7.36 -7.87
CA ILE A 370 27.65 7.31 -7.35
C ILE A 370 27.61 6.75 -5.92
N ARG A 371 28.38 5.69 -5.63
CA ARG A 371 28.49 5.13 -4.28
C ARG A 371 29.10 6.12 -3.28
N ALA A 372 30.14 6.85 -3.70
CA ALA A 372 30.75 7.90 -2.88
C ALA A 372 29.77 9.05 -2.60
N LEU A 373 29.00 9.48 -3.61
CA LEU A 373 27.97 10.51 -3.45
C LEU A 373 26.83 10.08 -2.51
N MET A 374 26.38 8.82 -2.62
CA MET A 374 25.37 8.26 -1.72
C MET A 374 25.86 8.30 -0.27
N LYS A 375 27.12 7.90 -0.03
CA LYS A 375 27.76 7.90 1.28
C LYS A 375 27.95 9.33 1.83
N SER A 376 28.39 10.29 1.01
CA SER A 376 28.62 11.66 1.46
C SER A 376 27.33 12.39 1.86
N ARG A 377 26.19 11.98 1.30
CA ARG A 377 24.86 12.48 1.69
C ARG A 377 24.20 11.69 2.82
N GLY A 378 24.86 10.67 3.37
CA GLY A 378 24.31 9.85 4.46
C GLY A 378 23.12 8.98 4.04
N VAL A 379 22.92 8.74 2.74
CA VAL A 379 21.82 7.94 2.22
C VAL A 379 22.19 6.46 2.30
N THR A 380 21.28 5.63 2.79
CA THR A 380 21.47 4.17 2.87
C THR A 380 20.42 3.47 2.01
N LYS A 381 20.81 2.37 1.34
CA LYS A 381 19.85 1.54 0.60
C LYS A 381 19.14 0.60 1.55
N GLU A 382 17.86 0.41 1.32
CA GLU A 382 17.10 -0.65 1.98
C GLU A 382 17.64 -2.03 1.53
N PRO A 383 18.00 -2.93 2.48
CA PRO A 383 18.37 -4.30 2.13
C PRO A 383 17.19 -5.05 1.51
N GLY A 384 17.44 -5.79 0.42
CA GLY A 384 16.43 -6.69 -0.13
C GLY A 384 16.22 -7.88 0.80
N CYS A 385 14.97 -8.17 1.14
CA CYS A 385 14.59 -9.33 1.93
C CYS A 385 13.31 -9.96 1.40
N SER A 386 13.21 -11.28 1.54
CA SER A 386 12.02 -12.03 1.20
C SER A 386 11.49 -12.75 2.42
N TRP A 387 10.18 -12.97 2.49
CA TRP A 387 9.60 -13.69 3.63
C TRP A 387 8.44 -14.60 3.25
N VAL A 388 8.22 -15.61 4.10
CA VAL A 388 7.14 -16.59 4.01
C VAL A 388 6.47 -16.72 5.37
N GLY A 389 5.14 -16.68 5.42
CA GLY A 389 4.37 -16.98 6.62
C GLY A 389 3.99 -18.46 6.69
N VAL A 390 4.43 -19.18 7.72
CA VAL A 390 4.09 -20.59 7.95
C VAL A 390 3.71 -20.79 9.42
N ASN A 391 2.57 -21.45 9.69
CA ASN A 391 2.09 -21.73 11.04
C ASN A 391 2.02 -20.50 11.97
N GLY A 392 1.65 -19.34 11.42
CA GLY A 392 1.57 -18.07 12.16
C GLY A 392 2.92 -17.42 12.46
N VAL A 393 4.03 -17.99 11.99
CA VAL A 393 5.39 -17.44 12.12
C VAL A 393 5.85 -16.88 10.79
N MET A 394 6.43 -15.68 10.83
CA MET A 394 7.05 -15.05 9.67
C MET A 394 8.53 -15.43 9.59
N HIS A 395 8.92 -16.08 8.51
CA HIS A 395 10.30 -16.46 8.23
C HIS A 395 10.89 -15.48 7.23
N LEU A 396 11.88 -14.71 7.68
CA LEU A 396 12.58 -13.69 6.89
C LEU A 396 13.89 -14.26 6.34
N PHE A 397 14.23 -13.87 5.11
CA PHE A 397 15.43 -14.28 4.40
C PHE A 397 16.12 -13.07 3.77
N HIS A 398 17.42 -12.94 4.03
CA HIS A 398 18.31 -12.04 3.31
C HIS A 398 19.15 -12.80 2.27
N VAL A 399 19.91 -12.08 1.43
CA VAL A 399 20.87 -12.72 0.51
C VAL A 399 21.91 -13.48 1.33
N GLU A 400 22.15 -14.75 0.97
CA GLU A 400 23.09 -15.65 1.67
C GLU A 400 22.81 -15.84 3.18
N ASP A 401 21.54 -15.73 3.57
CA ASP A 401 21.13 -15.85 4.97
C ASP A 401 21.33 -17.26 5.52
N ARG A 402 22.20 -17.37 6.54
CA ARG A 402 22.48 -18.59 7.30
C ARG A 402 21.93 -18.56 8.72
N GLY A 403 21.21 -17.51 9.11
CA GLY A 403 20.67 -17.31 10.46
C GLY A 403 19.41 -18.12 10.74
N HIS A 404 18.78 -18.71 9.72
CA HIS A 404 17.55 -19.49 9.90
C HIS A 404 17.83 -20.84 10.62
N PRO A 405 16.99 -21.27 11.59
CA PRO A 405 17.19 -22.54 12.31
C PRO A 405 17.30 -23.79 11.41
N ARG A 406 16.69 -23.74 10.23
CA ARG A 406 16.70 -24.80 9.20
C ARG A 406 17.63 -24.49 8.01
N ALA A 407 18.65 -23.63 8.18
CA ALA A 407 19.50 -23.18 7.09
C ALA A 407 20.09 -24.33 6.26
N ALA A 408 20.63 -25.37 6.91
CA ALA A 408 21.21 -26.52 6.20
C ALA A 408 20.22 -27.25 5.29
N GLU A 409 18.96 -27.41 5.72
CA GLU A 409 17.90 -28.02 4.88
C GLU A 409 17.52 -27.10 3.72
N ILE A 410 17.42 -25.80 3.97
CA ILE A 410 17.05 -24.81 2.95
C ILE A 410 18.11 -24.77 1.85
N TYR A 411 19.40 -24.72 2.19
CA TYR A 411 20.48 -24.69 1.21
C TYR A 411 20.51 -25.96 0.35
N ARG A 412 20.35 -27.14 0.97
CA ARG A 412 20.23 -28.40 0.23
C ARG A 412 19.03 -28.41 -0.71
N LYS A 413 17.90 -27.83 -0.27
CA LYS A 413 16.71 -27.70 -1.12
C LYS A 413 16.95 -26.71 -2.26
N VAL A 414 17.70 -25.63 -2.05
CA VAL A 414 18.09 -24.69 -3.13
C VAL A 414 18.93 -25.42 -4.17
N GLU A 415 19.93 -26.20 -3.76
CA GLU A 415 20.77 -26.98 -4.68
C GLU A 415 19.92 -27.95 -5.52
N GLU A 416 19.08 -28.76 -4.88
CA GLU A 416 18.13 -29.66 -5.56
C GLU A 416 17.19 -28.90 -6.51
N MET A 417 16.66 -27.76 -6.06
CA MET A 417 15.77 -26.91 -6.85
C MET A 417 16.48 -26.40 -8.10
N MET A 418 17.72 -25.92 -7.98
CA MET A 418 18.50 -25.39 -9.09
C MET A 418 18.88 -26.48 -10.09
N GLU A 419 19.25 -27.67 -9.63
CA GLU A 419 19.51 -28.83 -10.50
C GLU A 419 18.29 -29.20 -11.34
N ARG A 420 17.12 -29.32 -10.70
CA ARG A 420 15.89 -29.73 -11.41
C ARG A 420 15.42 -28.68 -12.43
N ILE A 421 15.49 -27.39 -12.11
CA ILE A 421 15.09 -26.37 -13.10
C ILE A 421 16.07 -26.27 -14.27
N ARG A 422 17.38 -26.50 -14.04
CA ARG A 422 18.39 -26.59 -15.11
C ARG A 422 18.10 -27.77 -16.04
N ALA A 423 17.79 -28.94 -15.48
CA ALA A 423 17.33 -30.09 -16.26
C ALA A 423 16.05 -29.79 -17.06
N GLY A 424 15.21 -28.88 -16.56
CA GLY A 424 14.03 -28.35 -17.24
C GLY A 424 14.28 -27.22 -18.25
N GLY A 425 15.55 -26.85 -18.52
CA GLY A 425 15.93 -25.84 -19.52
C GLY A 425 16.12 -24.42 -18.98
N TYR A 426 16.18 -24.21 -17.67
CA TYR A 426 16.52 -22.90 -17.09
C TYR A 426 18.02 -22.59 -17.26
N VAL A 427 18.33 -21.38 -17.72
CA VAL A 427 19.68 -20.84 -17.85
C VAL A 427 19.80 -19.57 -17.00
N PRO A 428 20.79 -19.47 -16.08
CA PRO A 428 21.01 -18.26 -15.30
C PRO A 428 21.33 -17.04 -16.15
N ASP A 429 20.68 -15.91 -15.87
CA ASP A 429 21.00 -14.63 -16.49
C ASP A 429 21.99 -13.85 -15.62
N THR A 430 23.28 -13.93 -15.96
CA THR A 430 24.38 -13.30 -15.21
C THR A 430 24.42 -11.78 -15.34
N ASP A 431 23.62 -11.15 -16.21
CA ASP A 431 23.45 -9.69 -16.24
C ASP A 431 22.85 -9.15 -14.93
N TRP A 432 22.17 -10.00 -14.15
CA TRP A 432 21.60 -9.64 -12.85
C TRP A 432 22.57 -9.79 -11.68
N ALA A 433 23.75 -10.34 -11.92
CA ALA A 433 24.82 -10.39 -10.94
C ALA A 433 25.63 -9.09 -11.00
N LEU A 434 25.15 -8.07 -10.27
CA LEU A 434 25.68 -6.70 -10.28
C LEU A 434 26.97 -6.52 -9.45
N GLN A 435 27.56 -7.61 -8.96
CA GLN A 435 28.83 -7.59 -8.24
C GLN A 435 29.99 -7.91 -9.20
N ASP A 436 31.15 -7.30 -8.94
CA ASP A 436 32.36 -7.53 -9.72
C ASP A 436 33.04 -8.83 -9.30
N GLU A 437 32.42 -9.95 -9.69
CA GLU A 437 32.92 -11.30 -9.45
C GLU A 437 33.23 -12.02 -10.76
N ALA A 438 34.04 -13.08 -10.70
CA ALA A 438 34.21 -14.01 -11.82
C ALA A 438 32.87 -14.66 -12.23
N PRO A 439 32.69 -15.11 -13.48
CA PRO A 439 31.42 -15.67 -13.97
C PRO A 439 30.83 -16.78 -13.08
N ASP A 440 31.67 -17.68 -12.58
CA ASP A 440 31.25 -18.77 -11.68
C ASP A 440 30.78 -18.27 -10.30
N GLY A 441 31.33 -17.14 -9.83
CA GLY A 441 30.90 -16.46 -8.61
C GLY A 441 29.53 -15.79 -8.79
N ARG A 442 29.32 -15.15 -9.95
CA ARG A 442 28.05 -14.50 -10.31
C ARG A 442 26.88 -15.47 -10.32
N GLU A 443 27.05 -16.66 -10.91
CA GLU A 443 26.01 -17.68 -10.91
C GLU A 443 25.70 -18.21 -9.51
N ARG A 444 26.72 -18.42 -8.68
CA ARG A 444 26.55 -18.83 -7.28
C ARG A 444 25.81 -17.76 -6.48
N GLY A 445 26.14 -16.48 -6.64
CA GLY A 445 25.44 -15.37 -5.98
C GLY A 445 23.95 -15.33 -6.32
N LEU A 446 23.58 -15.59 -7.58
CA LEU A 446 22.18 -15.66 -8.01
C LEU A 446 21.41 -16.79 -7.31
N ALA A 447 22.05 -17.94 -7.07
CA ALA A 447 21.41 -19.11 -6.43
C ALA A 447 20.88 -18.79 -5.01
N TYR A 448 21.55 -17.88 -4.30
CA TYR A 448 21.27 -17.55 -2.90
C TYR A 448 20.60 -16.19 -2.70
N HIS A 449 19.91 -15.70 -3.73
CA HIS A 449 18.98 -14.59 -3.57
C HIS A 449 17.87 -14.95 -2.57
N SER A 450 17.45 -13.96 -1.78
CA SER A 450 16.45 -14.14 -0.71
C SER A 450 15.16 -14.81 -1.18
N GLU A 451 14.76 -14.55 -2.42
CA GLU A 451 13.55 -15.07 -3.06
C GLU A 451 13.65 -16.60 -3.23
N ARG A 452 14.83 -17.09 -3.61
CA ARG A 452 15.10 -18.54 -3.77
C ARG A 452 15.14 -19.25 -2.43
N LEU A 453 15.77 -18.63 -1.41
CA LEU A 453 15.76 -19.15 -0.05
C LEU A 453 14.32 -19.27 0.48
N ALA A 454 13.51 -18.23 0.28
CA ALA A 454 12.11 -18.20 0.68
C ALA A 454 11.28 -19.28 -0.05
N VAL A 455 11.44 -19.44 -1.37
CA VAL A 455 10.75 -20.49 -2.13
C VAL A 455 11.19 -21.88 -1.68
N ALA A 456 12.49 -22.11 -1.48
CA ALA A 456 13.02 -23.39 -1.01
C ALA A 456 12.46 -23.75 0.38
N PHE A 457 12.42 -22.79 1.31
CA PHE A 457 11.75 -22.98 2.60
C PHE A 457 10.25 -23.28 2.43
N GLY A 458 9.57 -22.57 1.53
CA GLY A 458 8.17 -22.81 1.19
C GLY A 458 7.91 -24.24 0.70
N LEU A 459 8.80 -24.79 -0.14
CA LEU A 459 8.73 -26.17 -0.62
C LEU A 459 8.92 -27.20 0.51
N LEU A 460 9.68 -26.85 1.56
CA LEU A 460 9.91 -27.73 2.71
C LEU A 460 8.80 -27.66 3.77
N ALA A 461 8.16 -26.50 3.91
CA ALA A 461 7.31 -26.21 5.07
C ALA A 461 5.81 -26.08 4.75
N VAL A 462 5.44 -25.77 3.51
CA VAL A 462 4.03 -25.57 3.12
C VAL A 462 3.43 -26.89 2.60
N PRO A 463 2.23 -27.31 3.04
CA PRO A 463 1.60 -28.56 2.61
C PRO A 463 1.42 -28.68 1.09
N ALA A 464 1.75 -29.83 0.49
CA ALA A 464 1.86 -30.05 -0.96
C ALA A 464 0.62 -29.75 -1.83
N ALA A 465 -0.54 -29.44 -1.24
CA ALA A 465 -1.73 -28.93 -1.95
C ALA A 465 -1.92 -27.40 -1.92
N ALA A 466 -1.33 -26.68 -0.96
CA ALA A 466 -1.53 -25.22 -0.78
C ALA A 466 -0.48 -24.34 -1.47
N PRO A 467 -0.82 -23.25 -2.17
CA PRO A 467 0.17 -22.40 -2.86
C PRO A 467 1.22 -21.82 -1.90
N ILE A 468 2.46 -21.70 -2.38
CA ILE A 468 3.55 -21.04 -1.64
C ILE A 468 3.43 -19.54 -1.86
N ARG A 469 3.39 -18.76 -0.77
CA ARG A 469 3.31 -17.30 -0.83
C ARG A 469 4.62 -16.69 -0.36
N VAL A 470 5.28 -15.97 -1.25
CA VAL A 470 6.54 -15.27 -0.98
C VAL A 470 6.29 -13.79 -1.17
N PHE A 471 6.85 -12.99 -0.27
CA PHE A 471 6.79 -11.55 -0.35
C PHE A 471 8.20 -10.99 -0.39
N LYS A 472 8.39 -9.92 -1.15
CA LYS A 472 9.63 -9.19 -1.32
C LYS A 472 9.37 -7.70 -1.10
N ASN A 473 10.26 -7.03 -0.37
CA ASN A 473 10.17 -5.58 -0.16
C ASN A 473 10.56 -4.76 -1.40
N LEU A 474 11.49 -5.29 -2.22
CA LEU A 474 11.94 -4.72 -3.48
C LEU A 474 11.30 -5.39 -4.69
N ARG A 475 11.55 -4.86 -5.89
CA ARG A 475 11.21 -5.54 -7.15
C ARG A 475 12.06 -6.82 -7.29
N VAL A 476 11.43 -7.93 -7.69
CA VAL A 476 12.15 -9.19 -7.98
C VAL A 476 13.13 -8.97 -9.15
N CYS A 477 14.26 -9.68 -9.22
CA CYS A 477 15.15 -9.61 -10.38
C CYS A 477 14.70 -10.53 -11.53
N GLY A 478 15.14 -10.21 -12.76
CA GLY A 478 14.88 -10.98 -13.99
C GLY A 478 15.03 -12.48 -13.81
N ASP A 479 16.21 -12.84 -13.34
CA ASP A 479 16.65 -14.21 -13.14
C ASP A 479 15.84 -14.97 -12.06
N CYS A 480 15.50 -14.30 -10.93
CA CYS A 480 14.66 -14.91 -9.90
C CYS A 480 13.23 -15.13 -10.40
N HIS A 481 12.66 -14.19 -11.14
CA HIS A 481 11.34 -14.37 -11.74
C HIS A 481 11.32 -15.58 -12.70
N ALA A 482 12.30 -15.68 -13.60
CA ALA A 482 12.43 -16.80 -14.53
C ALA A 482 12.63 -18.14 -13.81
N ALA A 483 13.53 -18.18 -12.82
CA ALA A 483 13.80 -19.39 -12.05
C ALA A 483 12.57 -19.87 -11.27
N ILE A 484 11.91 -18.99 -10.52
CA ILE A 484 10.74 -19.36 -9.69
C ILE A 484 9.58 -19.83 -10.58
N LYS A 485 9.42 -19.25 -11.76
CA LYS A 485 8.45 -19.73 -12.76
C LYS A 485 8.75 -21.18 -13.18
N MET A 486 10.03 -21.51 -13.39
CA MET A 486 10.45 -22.89 -13.69
C MET A 486 10.32 -23.82 -12.48
N VAL A 487 10.55 -23.33 -11.26
CA VAL A 487 10.29 -24.08 -10.02
C VAL A 487 8.81 -24.46 -9.94
N ALA A 488 7.91 -23.50 -10.19
CA ALA A 488 6.47 -23.75 -10.20
C ALA A 488 6.07 -24.87 -11.18
N LYS A 489 6.73 -24.92 -12.35
CA LYS A 489 6.53 -25.99 -13.35
C LYS A 489 7.03 -27.35 -12.84
N VAL A 490 8.31 -27.41 -12.47
CA VAL A 490 9.01 -28.67 -12.13
C VAL A 490 8.45 -29.33 -10.87
N TYR A 491 7.98 -28.53 -9.91
CA TYR A 491 7.39 -29.03 -8.67
C TYR A 491 5.86 -29.16 -8.75
N GLY A 492 5.23 -28.81 -9.87
CA GLY A 492 3.76 -28.86 -10.04
C GLY A 492 3.04 -28.00 -9.00
N ARG A 493 3.60 -26.82 -8.71
CA ARG A 493 3.27 -26.04 -7.51
C ARG A 493 3.00 -24.58 -7.85
N GLU A 494 1.83 -24.07 -7.45
CA GLU A 494 1.55 -22.64 -7.57
C GLU A 494 2.40 -21.85 -6.56
N ILE A 495 3.12 -20.85 -7.07
CA ILE A 495 3.92 -19.91 -6.28
C ILE A 495 3.36 -18.51 -6.54
N ILE A 496 2.92 -17.84 -5.49
CA ILE A 496 2.43 -16.48 -5.52
C ILE A 496 3.54 -15.60 -4.92
N LEU A 497 4.24 -14.85 -5.77
CA LEU A 497 5.31 -13.95 -5.37
C LEU A 497 4.82 -12.51 -5.44
N ARG A 498 4.80 -11.80 -4.32
CA ARG A 498 4.51 -10.35 -4.25
C ARG A 498 5.81 -9.58 -4.17
N ASP A 499 6.07 -8.71 -5.13
CA ASP A 499 7.18 -7.76 -5.07
C ASP A 499 6.70 -6.34 -4.69
N ALA A 500 7.58 -5.34 -4.77
CA ALA A 500 7.23 -3.95 -4.45
C ALA A 500 6.04 -3.40 -5.28
N ASN A 501 5.80 -3.92 -6.48
CA ASN A 501 4.86 -3.40 -7.45
C ASN A 501 3.59 -4.26 -7.57
N CYS A 502 3.74 -5.58 -7.67
CA CYS A 502 2.63 -6.48 -8.02
C CYS A 502 2.83 -7.92 -7.52
N PHE A 503 1.78 -8.72 -7.68
CA PHE A 503 1.80 -10.17 -7.51
C PHE A 503 2.05 -10.86 -8.85
N HIS A 504 2.94 -11.84 -8.79
CA HIS A 504 3.29 -12.78 -9.83
C HIS A 504 2.72 -14.14 -9.44
N HIS A 505 1.67 -14.56 -10.15
CA HIS A 505 1.06 -15.88 -9.96
C HIS A 505 1.74 -16.86 -10.91
N MET A 506 2.66 -17.65 -10.38
CA MET A 506 3.48 -18.58 -11.16
C MET A 506 2.92 -19.99 -11.05
N LYS A 507 2.54 -20.56 -12.19
CA LYS A 507 1.99 -21.92 -12.27
C LYS A 507 2.30 -22.51 -13.65
N ASP A 508 2.68 -23.79 -13.67
CA ASP A 508 2.92 -24.56 -14.91
C ASP A 508 3.93 -23.91 -15.88
N GLY A 509 4.89 -23.14 -15.34
CA GLY A 509 5.91 -22.44 -16.14
C GLY A 509 5.44 -21.13 -16.77
N ALA A 510 4.24 -20.67 -16.44
CA ALA A 510 3.70 -19.36 -16.81
C ALA A 510 3.61 -18.44 -15.58
N CYS A 511 3.61 -17.13 -15.82
CA CYS A 511 3.34 -16.11 -14.81
C CYS A 511 2.15 -15.25 -15.24
N SER A 512 1.34 -14.77 -14.28
CA SER A 512 0.20 -13.90 -14.58
C SER A 512 0.58 -12.62 -15.32
N CYS A 513 1.80 -12.08 -15.14
CA CYS A 513 2.28 -10.89 -15.84
C CYS A 513 2.57 -11.12 -17.34
N GLY A 514 2.52 -12.36 -17.84
CA GLY A 514 2.84 -12.67 -19.24
C GLY A 514 4.29 -12.36 -19.62
N ASP A 515 5.21 -12.41 -18.65
CA ASP A 515 6.62 -12.02 -18.77
C ASP A 515 6.85 -10.55 -19.17
N TYR A 516 5.82 -9.70 -19.05
CA TYR A 516 5.90 -8.26 -19.21
C TYR A 516 5.84 -7.60 -17.83
N TRP A 517 6.98 -7.32 -17.20
CA TRP A 517 6.99 -6.84 -15.81
C TRP A 517 8.12 -5.90 -15.44
#